data_AF-A0AAN7HW41-F1
#
_entry.id   AF-A0AAN7HW41-F1
#
_cell.length_a   1.000
_cell.length_b   1.000
_cell.length_c   1.000
_cell.angle_alpha   90.00
_cell.angle_beta   90.00
_cell.angle_gamma   90.00
#
_symmetry.space_group_name_H-M   'P 1'
#
loop_
_entity.id
_entity.type
_entity.pdbx_description
1 polymer ?
#
loop_
_entity_poly.entity_id
_entity_poly.type
_entity_poly.pdbx_seq_one_letter_code
_entity_poly.pdbx_strand_id
1 'polypeptide(L)'
;MTLSVTLAIGYLTVPFVIKSSTQALTAEEEEERELGTPQWTFGNTISISCFVQSPPNIYPTLEKHVLQLAPSSHHFEEETVILLSQAFKQNKTSTGKATHGLINISSDLLGILSCTDQTTVFTLQIVQFDHASKDPLQVKSYMAPDVNTVPDMEQCAKPVEIMELCQMWPNSQPQLIHLAMQVYHMGSLYGYWDYWRVFEGICERHQISANQLVNSK
;
A
#
# COMPACT_ATOMS: atom_id res chain seq x y z
N MET A 1 17.78 -3.57 -26.37
CA MET A 1 16.93 -2.39 -26.12
C MET A 1 17.34 -1.79 -24.78
N THR A 2 17.49 -0.47 -24.69
CA THR A 2 17.66 0.23 -23.40
C THR A 2 16.28 0.48 -22.80
N LEU A 3 15.96 -0.18 -21.70
CA LEU A 3 14.72 0.04 -20.97
C LEU A 3 14.83 1.38 -20.21
N SER A 4 13.82 2.23 -20.35
CA SER A 4 13.74 3.54 -19.69
C SER A 4 12.53 3.62 -18.77
N VAL A 5 12.71 4.27 -17.63
CA VAL A 5 11.66 4.54 -16.66
C VAL A 5 11.75 5.99 -16.20
N THR A 6 10.62 6.66 -16.05
CA THR A 6 10.50 7.99 -15.47
C THR A 6 10.13 7.84 -14.01
N LEU A 7 10.88 8.48 -13.13
CA LEU A 7 10.57 8.53 -11.71
C LEU A 7 9.87 9.86 -11.41
N ALA A 8 8.69 9.80 -10.82
CA ALA A 8 7.93 10.95 -10.37
C ALA A 8 8.08 11.15 -8.86
N ILE A 9 8.32 12.40 -8.46
CA ILE A 9 8.42 12.88 -7.08
C ILE A 9 7.45 14.04 -6.94
N GLY A 10 6.20 13.73 -6.57
CA GLY A 10 5.11 14.69 -6.65
C GLY A 10 4.88 15.12 -8.11
N TYR A 11 5.12 16.41 -8.41
CA TYR A 11 4.99 16.97 -9.76
C TYR A 11 6.29 16.95 -10.57
N LEU A 12 7.42 16.57 -9.95
CA LEU A 12 8.72 16.48 -10.62
C LEU A 12 8.88 15.13 -11.30
N THR A 13 9.32 15.11 -12.54
CA THR A 13 9.54 13.86 -13.30
C THR A 13 10.97 13.81 -13.80
N VAL A 14 11.66 12.69 -13.58
CA VAL A 14 13.06 12.49 -13.97
C VAL A 14 13.18 11.21 -14.78
N PRO A 15 13.74 11.24 -15.99
CA PRO A 15 13.97 10.04 -16.79
C PRO A 15 15.22 9.28 -16.33
N PHE A 16 15.10 7.97 -16.21
CA PHE A 16 16.14 7.02 -15.88
C PHE A 16 16.23 5.93 -16.95
N VAL A 17 17.43 5.36 -17.11
CA VAL A 17 17.70 4.17 -17.89
C VAL A 17 18.01 3.03 -16.93
N ILE A 18 17.44 1.86 -17.19
CA ILE A 18 17.72 0.63 -16.46
C ILE A 18 19.04 0.06 -17.00
N LYS A 19 20.11 0.18 -16.21
CA LYS A 19 21.45 -0.31 -16.56
C LYS A 19 21.57 -1.83 -16.46
N SER A 20 20.93 -2.39 -15.44
CA SER A 20 20.91 -3.83 -15.20
C SER A 20 19.63 -4.19 -14.46
N SER A 21 19.09 -5.35 -14.80
CA SER A 21 17.95 -5.98 -14.11
C SER A 21 18.38 -7.37 -13.66
N THR A 22 17.99 -7.76 -12.46
CA THR A 22 18.14 -9.12 -11.94
C THR A 22 16.78 -9.58 -11.44
N GLN A 23 16.33 -10.73 -11.91
CA GLN A 23 15.05 -11.34 -11.52
C GLN A 23 15.33 -12.61 -10.71
N ALA A 24 14.58 -12.83 -9.64
CA ALA A 24 14.60 -14.08 -8.91
C ALA A 24 13.89 -15.15 -9.76
N LEU A 25 14.58 -16.27 -10.01
CA LEU A 25 14.00 -17.41 -10.72
C LEU A 25 12.92 -18.05 -9.85
N THR A 26 11.65 -17.81 -10.15
CA THR A 26 10.52 -18.57 -9.61
C THR A 26 10.30 -19.79 -10.50
N ALA A 27 10.07 -20.96 -9.90
CA ALA A 27 10.04 -22.25 -10.57
C ALA A 27 8.90 -22.44 -11.60
N GLU A 28 8.03 -21.44 -11.76
CA GLU A 28 6.83 -21.49 -12.62
C GLU A 28 6.98 -20.69 -13.92
N GLU A 29 8.10 -19.99 -14.13
CA GLU A 29 8.23 -19.00 -15.23
C GLU A 29 9.10 -19.47 -16.41
N GLU A 30 9.48 -20.75 -16.48
CA GLU A 30 10.37 -21.29 -17.54
C GLU A 30 9.76 -21.28 -18.95
N GLU A 31 8.44 -21.18 -19.13
CA GLU A 31 7.84 -21.43 -20.45
C GLU A 31 7.44 -20.19 -21.29
N GLU A 32 7.39 -18.96 -20.76
CA GLU A 32 6.83 -17.82 -21.53
C GLU A 32 7.63 -16.50 -21.53
N ARG A 33 8.75 -16.36 -20.81
CA ARG A 33 9.34 -15.03 -20.56
C ARG A 33 10.64 -14.76 -21.32
N GLU A 34 10.65 -13.68 -22.11
CA GLU A 34 11.88 -13.04 -22.56
C GLU A 34 12.62 -12.48 -21.34
N LEU A 35 13.78 -13.04 -21.01
CA LEU A 35 14.63 -12.54 -19.94
C LEU A 35 14.85 -11.03 -20.09
N GLY A 36 14.39 -10.25 -19.10
CA GLY A 36 14.73 -8.83 -18.99
C GLY A 36 13.59 -7.84 -19.14
N THR A 37 12.36 -8.25 -19.46
CA THR A 37 11.20 -7.35 -19.37
C THR A 37 10.68 -7.28 -17.93
N PRO A 38 10.58 -6.09 -17.31
CA PRO A 38 10.06 -5.95 -15.95
C PRO A 38 8.59 -6.37 -15.88
N GLN A 39 8.19 -7.02 -14.78
CA GLN A 39 6.80 -7.48 -14.56
C GLN A 39 5.75 -6.36 -14.46
N TRP A 40 6.17 -5.10 -14.37
CA TRP A 40 5.29 -3.95 -14.21
C TRP A 40 5.13 -3.17 -15.51
N THR A 41 3.89 -3.08 -16.01
CA THR A 41 3.56 -2.31 -17.22
C THR A 41 2.25 -1.54 -17.04
N PHE A 42 2.30 -0.34 -16.46
CA PHE A 42 1.34 0.73 -16.74
C PHE A 42 2.02 2.09 -16.63
N GLY A 43 2.30 2.68 -17.80
CA GLY A 43 2.97 3.97 -17.96
C GLY A 43 4.46 3.91 -17.60
N ASN A 44 5.33 4.46 -18.46
CA ASN A 44 6.77 4.54 -18.18
C ASN A 44 7.10 5.46 -16.98
N THR A 45 6.16 5.73 -16.07
CA THR A 45 6.31 6.67 -14.97
C THR A 45 5.90 6.00 -13.67
N ILE A 46 6.86 5.81 -12.76
CA ILE A 46 6.64 5.29 -11.41
C ILE A 46 6.75 6.43 -10.39
N SER A 47 5.87 6.47 -9.41
CA SER A 47 5.80 7.58 -8.45
C SER A 47 6.26 7.17 -7.06
N ILE A 48 7.18 7.93 -6.47
CA ILE A 48 7.49 7.80 -5.05
C ILE A 48 6.27 8.25 -4.25
N SER A 49 5.68 7.30 -3.53
CA SER A 49 4.48 7.49 -2.72
C SER A 49 4.83 8.07 -1.34
N CYS A 50 5.90 7.57 -0.72
CA CYS A 50 6.39 8.08 0.56
C CYS A 50 7.86 7.70 0.80
N PHE A 51 8.45 8.22 1.89
CA PHE A 51 9.81 7.92 2.32
C PHE A 51 9.81 7.24 3.69
N VAL A 52 10.59 6.17 3.86
CA VAL A 52 10.68 5.36 5.08
C VAL A 52 12.14 5.09 5.46
N GLN A 53 12.43 4.91 6.75
CA GLN A 53 13.80 4.64 7.23
C GLN A 53 14.13 3.15 7.40
N SER A 54 13.13 2.29 7.40
CA SER A 54 13.29 0.85 7.61
C SER A 54 12.19 0.15 6.82
N PRO A 55 12.37 0.00 5.49
CA PRO A 55 11.41 -0.73 4.69
C PRO A 55 11.33 -2.18 5.18
N PRO A 56 10.17 -2.84 5.03
CA PRO A 56 10.03 -4.25 5.40
C PRO A 56 11.03 -5.11 4.63
N ASN A 57 11.78 -5.95 5.34
CA ASN A 57 12.77 -6.88 4.76
C ASN A 57 12.29 -8.33 4.73
N ILE A 58 11.04 -8.56 5.13
CA ILE A 58 10.41 -9.88 5.23
C ILE A 58 9.86 -10.39 3.88
N TYR A 59 9.67 -9.48 2.91
CA TYR A 59 9.09 -9.81 1.62
C TYR A 59 10.15 -10.29 0.64
N PRO A 60 9.86 -11.34 -0.16
CA PRO A 60 10.76 -11.80 -1.19
C PRO A 60 10.98 -10.71 -2.24
N THR A 61 12.25 -10.45 -2.58
CA THR A 61 12.59 -9.59 -3.70
C THR A 61 12.43 -10.37 -4.99
N LEU A 62 11.50 -9.94 -5.85
CA LEU A 62 11.27 -10.51 -7.16
C LEU A 62 12.25 -9.97 -8.19
N GLU A 63 12.47 -8.66 -8.20
CA GLU A 63 13.34 -8.00 -9.17
C GLU A 63 14.21 -6.95 -8.51
N LYS A 64 15.37 -6.70 -9.09
CA LYS A 64 16.28 -5.63 -8.71
C LYS A 64 16.81 -4.92 -9.94
N HIS A 65 16.54 -3.62 -10.02
CA HIS A 65 16.90 -2.75 -11.13
C HIS A 65 17.92 -1.71 -10.68
N VAL A 66 18.94 -1.49 -11.49
CA VAL A 66 19.87 -0.36 -11.32
C VAL A 66 19.43 0.76 -12.26
N LEU A 67 18.96 1.85 -11.67
CA LEU A 67 18.48 3.02 -12.39
C LEU A 67 19.60 4.06 -12.46
N GLN A 68 19.94 4.52 -13.65
CA GLN A 68 20.84 5.64 -13.85
C GLN A 68 20.10 6.78 -14.54
N LEU A 69 20.35 8.03 -14.12
CA LEU A 69 19.85 9.21 -14.82
C LEU A 69 20.07 9.08 -16.33
N ALA A 70 19.03 9.32 -17.11
CA ALA A 70 19.12 9.17 -18.56
C ALA A 70 20.16 10.14 -19.14
N PRO A 71 20.96 9.71 -20.15
CA PRO A 71 21.99 10.57 -20.75
C PRO A 71 21.39 11.77 -21.51
N SER A 72 20.08 11.74 -21.81
CA SER A 72 19.33 12.82 -22.44
C SER A 72 18.68 13.79 -21.45
N SER A 73 18.99 13.68 -20.15
CA SER A 73 18.40 14.53 -19.11
C SER A 73 18.94 15.97 -19.18
N HIS A 74 18.13 16.95 -18.80
CA HIS A 74 18.58 18.34 -18.70
C HIS A 74 19.10 18.65 -17.29
N HIS A 75 19.64 19.87 -17.15
CA HIS A 75 20.24 20.34 -15.91
C HIS A 75 19.27 20.29 -14.71
N PHE A 76 17.98 20.54 -14.96
CA PHE A 76 16.96 20.49 -13.93
C PHE A 76 16.79 19.08 -13.32
N GLU A 77 16.79 18.06 -14.16
CA GLU A 77 16.70 16.66 -13.74
C GLU A 77 17.96 16.22 -13.01
N GLU A 78 19.14 16.69 -13.46
CA GLU A 78 20.42 16.48 -12.75
C GLU A 78 20.38 17.04 -11.33
N GLU A 79 19.98 18.31 -11.17
CA GLU A 79 19.87 18.96 -9.86
C GLU A 79 18.84 18.25 -8.97
N THR A 80 17.68 17.88 -9.53
CA THR A 80 16.63 17.14 -8.81
C THR A 80 17.15 15.80 -8.30
N VAL A 81 17.92 15.08 -9.11
CA VAL A 81 18.52 13.79 -8.74
C VAL A 81 19.61 13.94 -7.69
N ILE A 82 20.44 14.97 -7.80
CA ILE A 82 21.46 15.27 -6.79
C ILE A 82 20.79 15.57 -5.44
N LEU A 83 19.75 16.40 -5.43
CA LEU A 83 18.99 16.74 -4.23
C LEU A 83 18.32 15.50 -3.63
N LEU A 84 17.72 14.65 -4.46
CA LEU A 84 17.15 13.37 -4.03
C LEU A 84 18.24 12.49 -3.38
N SER A 85 19.37 12.28 -4.06
CA SER A 85 20.48 11.48 -3.54
C SER A 85 20.97 12.00 -2.18
N GLN A 86 21.08 13.32 -2.03
CA GLN A 86 21.43 13.95 -0.77
C GLN A 86 20.38 13.72 0.31
N ALA A 87 19.08 13.85 0.01
CA ALA A 87 18.01 13.60 0.97
C ALA A 87 18.04 12.15 1.51
N PHE A 88 18.32 11.18 0.65
CA PHE A 88 18.50 9.78 1.03
C PHE A 88 19.72 9.58 1.96
N LYS A 89 20.79 10.33 1.75
CA LYS A 89 22.07 10.24 2.49
C LYS A 89 22.11 11.06 3.79
N GLN A 90 21.48 12.23 3.81
CA GLN A 90 21.53 13.19 4.92
C GLN A 90 20.61 12.80 6.09
N ASN A 91 19.50 12.12 5.82
CA ASN A 91 18.61 11.60 6.86
C ASN A 91 19.13 10.33 7.54
N LYS A 92 20.45 10.21 7.71
CA LYS A 92 21.05 9.31 8.70
C LYS A 92 20.81 9.94 10.07
N THR A 93 19.71 9.58 10.72
CA THR A 93 19.45 9.91 12.13
C THR A 93 20.60 9.39 13.00
N SER A 94 20.65 9.81 14.27
CA SER A 94 21.63 9.34 15.28
C SER A 94 21.74 7.81 15.43
N THR A 95 20.82 7.05 14.81
CA THR A 95 20.78 5.59 14.71
C THR A 95 21.33 5.01 13.40
N GLY A 96 21.82 5.84 12.46
CA GLY A 96 22.53 5.42 11.24
C GLY A 96 21.65 4.83 10.12
N LYS A 97 20.32 4.95 10.21
CA LYS A 97 19.40 4.33 9.26
C LYS A 97 19.28 5.14 7.96
N ALA A 98 19.36 4.47 6.81
CA ALA A 98 19.19 5.08 5.50
C ALA A 98 17.70 5.34 5.22
N THR A 99 17.39 6.40 4.49
CA THR A 99 16.03 6.64 3.99
C THR A 99 15.82 5.90 2.67
N HIS A 100 14.61 5.41 2.44
CA HIS A 100 14.18 4.65 1.27
C HIS A 100 12.90 5.26 0.70
N GLY A 101 12.73 5.25 -0.61
CA GLY A 101 11.48 5.66 -1.26
C GLY A 101 10.59 4.45 -1.52
N LEU A 102 9.32 4.52 -1.17
CA LEU A 102 8.34 3.49 -1.50
C LEU A 102 7.55 3.90 -2.73
N ILE A 103 7.36 2.95 -3.65
CA ILE A 103 6.70 3.13 -4.93
C ILE A 103 5.61 2.06 -5.02
N ASN A 104 4.34 2.47 -5.07
CA ASN A 104 3.25 1.54 -5.33
C ASN A 104 3.20 1.23 -6.82
N ILE A 105 3.38 -0.05 -7.18
CA ILE A 105 3.44 -0.51 -8.57
C ILE A 105 2.11 -1.14 -8.96
N SER A 106 1.59 -2.03 -8.11
CA SER A 106 0.29 -2.66 -8.24
C SER A 106 -0.30 -2.91 -6.85
N SER A 107 -1.45 -3.58 -6.80
CA SER A 107 -2.10 -4.00 -5.55
C SER A 107 -1.28 -4.99 -4.72
N ASP A 108 -0.23 -5.58 -5.26
CA ASP A 108 0.57 -6.66 -4.65
C ASP A 108 2.08 -6.49 -4.85
N LEU A 109 2.51 -5.44 -5.57
CA LEU A 109 3.92 -5.13 -5.81
C LEU A 109 4.30 -3.77 -5.24
N LEU A 110 5.37 -3.77 -4.47
CA LEU A 110 5.97 -2.58 -3.87
C LEU A 110 7.39 -2.41 -4.41
N GLY A 111 7.69 -1.23 -4.91
CA GLY A 111 9.04 -0.80 -5.27
C GLY A 111 9.72 -0.12 -4.08
N ILE A 112 10.92 -0.56 -3.74
CA ILE A 112 11.78 0.07 -2.74
C ILE A 112 12.94 0.72 -3.48
N LEU A 113 12.91 2.04 -3.59
CA LEU A 113 13.97 2.86 -4.15
C LEU A 113 15.01 3.15 -3.07
N SER A 114 16.29 2.96 -3.40
CA SER A 114 17.43 3.21 -2.51
C SER A 114 18.54 3.94 -3.27
N CYS A 115 19.21 4.85 -2.59
CA CYS A 115 20.36 5.56 -3.16
C CYS A 115 21.62 4.67 -3.12
N THR A 116 22.49 4.82 -4.13
CA THR A 116 23.84 4.22 -4.12
C THR A 116 24.90 5.25 -3.70
N ASP A 117 26.17 4.85 -3.67
CA ASP A 117 27.27 5.78 -3.45
C ASP A 117 27.36 6.84 -4.55
N GLN A 118 27.00 6.49 -5.79
CA GLN A 118 26.93 7.40 -6.92
C GLN A 118 25.65 8.23 -6.87
N THR A 119 25.76 9.55 -7.05
CA THR A 119 24.63 10.49 -6.89
C THR A 119 23.55 10.34 -7.96
N THR A 120 23.92 9.86 -9.14
CA THR A 120 23.00 9.72 -10.28
C THR A 120 22.49 8.30 -10.48
N VAL A 121 22.78 7.40 -9.53
CA VAL A 121 22.44 5.98 -9.61
C VAL A 121 21.66 5.53 -8.38
N PHE A 122 20.54 4.86 -8.64
CA PHE A 122 19.65 4.29 -7.64
C PHE A 122 19.46 2.80 -7.87
N THR A 123 19.05 2.11 -6.82
CA THR A 123 18.60 0.73 -6.88
C THR A 123 17.11 0.70 -6.58
N LEU A 124 16.35 0.05 -7.46
CA LEU A 124 14.93 -0.20 -7.29
C LEU A 124 14.74 -1.70 -7.06
N GLN A 125 14.24 -2.08 -5.88
CA GLN A 125 13.88 -3.46 -5.57
C GLN A 125 12.37 -3.63 -5.69
N ILE A 126 11.92 -4.62 -6.43
CA ILE A 126 10.51 -4.98 -6.53
C ILE A 126 10.26 -6.14 -5.58
N VAL A 127 9.37 -5.93 -4.62
CA VAL A 127 8.97 -6.96 -3.66
C VAL A 127 7.49 -7.28 -3.86
N GLN A 128 7.15 -8.55 -3.76
CA GLN A 128 5.77 -8.98 -3.66
C GLN A 128 5.35 -8.91 -2.20
N PHE A 129 4.32 -8.12 -1.93
CA PHE A 129 3.72 -8.08 -0.62
C PHE A 129 2.31 -8.63 -0.75
N ASP A 130 2.03 -9.67 0.02
CA ASP A 130 0.80 -10.42 -0.13
C ASP A 130 -0.36 -9.58 0.43
N HIS A 131 -1.14 -8.97 -0.47
CA HIS A 131 -2.44 -8.40 -0.10
C HIS A 131 -3.53 -9.48 -0.05
N ALA A 132 -3.19 -10.75 -0.27
CA ALA A 132 -4.05 -11.89 0.01
C ALA A 132 -3.60 -12.56 1.32
N SER A 133 -4.37 -12.46 2.39
CA SER A 133 -5.50 -13.36 2.55
C SER A 133 -6.84 -12.68 2.27
N LYS A 134 -7.14 -12.47 0.99
CA LYS A 134 -8.52 -12.40 0.48
C LYS A 134 -9.03 -13.81 0.09
N ASP A 135 -8.47 -14.84 0.72
CA ASP A 135 -8.97 -16.19 0.62
C ASP A 135 -9.59 -16.57 1.98
N PRO A 136 -10.92 -16.59 2.13
CA PRO A 136 -11.59 -16.86 3.40
C PRO A 136 -11.39 -18.29 3.92
N LEU A 137 -10.69 -19.16 3.17
CA LEU A 137 -10.57 -20.59 3.48
C LEU A 137 -9.17 -21.05 3.93
N GLN A 138 -8.14 -20.19 3.91
CA GLN A 138 -6.80 -20.53 4.40
C GLN A 138 -6.22 -19.49 5.36
N VAL A 139 -6.95 -19.18 6.43
CA VAL A 139 -6.41 -18.38 7.51
C VAL A 139 -5.68 -19.30 8.50
N LYS A 140 -4.35 -19.23 8.53
CA LYS A 140 -3.54 -19.84 9.59
C LYS A 140 -3.91 -19.20 10.93
N SER A 141 -3.94 -19.98 12.01
CA SER A 141 -4.45 -19.60 13.34
C SER A 141 -3.85 -18.32 13.99
N TYR A 142 -2.74 -17.79 13.49
CA TYR A 142 -2.12 -16.54 13.97
C TYR A 142 -2.46 -15.31 13.10
N MET A 143 -3.20 -15.52 12.01
CA MET A 143 -3.73 -14.52 11.07
C MET A 143 -5.26 -14.41 11.20
N ALA A 144 -5.83 -14.82 12.35
CA ALA A 144 -7.20 -14.48 12.66
C ALA A 144 -7.37 -12.97 12.37
N PRO A 145 -8.39 -12.55 11.62
CA PRO A 145 -8.61 -11.15 11.34
C PRO A 145 -8.87 -10.50 12.68
N ASP A 146 -7.79 -9.96 13.24
CA ASP A 146 -7.84 -9.18 14.44
C ASP A 146 -8.78 -8.03 14.15
N VAL A 147 -9.47 -7.63 15.21
CA VAL A 147 -10.41 -6.52 15.37
C VAL A 147 -9.81 -5.14 14.97
N ASN A 148 -8.63 -5.14 14.35
CA ASN A 148 -7.78 -4.03 13.96
C ASN A 148 -7.56 -3.92 12.44
N THR A 149 -8.40 -4.55 11.60
CA THR A 149 -8.44 -4.13 10.19
C THR A 149 -8.91 -2.68 10.20
N VAL A 150 -7.97 -1.76 9.99
CA VAL A 150 -8.24 -0.33 9.95
C VAL A 150 -9.43 -0.11 9.01
N PRO A 151 -10.57 0.42 9.49
CA PRO A 151 -11.79 0.41 8.71
C PRO A 151 -11.60 1.27 7.47
N ASP A 152 -11.59 0.61 6.31
CA ASP A 152 -11.49 1.24 5.01
C ASP A 152 -12.80 1.97 4.70
N MET A 153 -12.70 3.25 4.36
CA MET A 153 -13.85 4.11 4.11
C MET A 153 -14.68 3.64 2.91
N GLU A 154 -14.07 2.92 1.97
CA GLU A 154 -14.75 2.34 0.82
C GLU A 154 -15.59 1.10 1.18
N GLN A 155 -15.27 0.44 2.30
CA GLN A 155 -15.92 -0.79 2.77
C GLN A 155 -16.98 -0.52 3.85
N CYS A 156 -17.32 0.74 4.08
CA CYS A 156 -18.26 1.15 5.11
C CYS A 156 -19.69 0.76 4.75
N ALA A 157 -20.36 0.11 5.70
CA ALA A 157 -21.71 -0.42 5.50
C ALA A 157 -22.74 0.68 5.25
N LYS A 158 -23.23 0.76 4.02
CA LYS A 158 -24.10 1.85 3.58
C LYS A 158 -25.37 1.90 4.43
N PRO A 159 -26.01 3.08 4.60
CA PRO A 159 -27.26 3.22 5.36
C PRO A 159 -28.36 2.22 4.96
N VAL A 160 -28.41 1.85 3.68
CA VAL A 160 -29.37 0.86 3.16
C VAL A 160 -29.13 -0.53 3.75
N GLU A 161 -27.87 -0.96 3.84
CA GLU A 161 -27.49 -2.26 4.39
C GLU A 161 -27.79 -2.36 5.89
N ILE A 162 -27.50 -1.28 6.63
CA ILE A 162 -27.86 -1.17 8.06
C ILE A 162 -29.39 -1.32 8.22
N MET A 163 -30.17 -0.64 7.37
CA MET A 163 -31.63 -0.70 7.40
C MET A 163 -32.17 -2.10 7.08
N GLU A 164 -31.63 -2.78 6.05
CA GLU A 164 -32.01 -4.15 5.69
C GLU A 164 -31.77 -5.13 6.85
N LEU A 165 -30.64 -5.00 7.54
CA LEU A 165 -30.34 -5.82 8.70
C LEU A 165 -31.26 -5.48 9.88
N CYS A 166 -31.57 -4.20 10.13
CA CYS A 166 -32.55 -3.85 11.16
C CYS A 166 -33.96 -4.38 10.87
N GLN A 167 -34.37 -4.50 9.61
CA GLN A 167 -35.66 -5.10 9.22
C GLN A 167 -35.71 -6.61 9.49
N MET A 168 -34.57 -7.30 9.43
CA MET A 168 -34.46 -8.74 9.71
C MET A 168 -34.20 -9.04 11.20
N TRP A 169 -34.25 -8.04 12.07
CA TRP A 169 -34.06 -8.21 13.51
C TRP A 169 -35.15 -9.10 14.12
N PRO A 170 -34.81 -10.06 15.01
CA PRO A 170 -33.50 -10.32 15.63
C PRO A 170 -32.61 -11.34 14.89
N ASN A 171 -33.04 -11.89 13.76
CA ASN A 171 -32.29 -12.94 13.06
C ASN A 171 -30.94 -12.45 12.49
N SER A 172 -30.84 -11.15 12.24
CA SER A 172 -29.64 -10.44 11.76
C SER A 172 -28.70 -9.95 12.88
N GLN A 173 -28.95 -10.33 14.14
CA GLN A 173 -28.21 -9.85 15.30
C GLN A 173 -26.67 -9.94 15.15
N PRO A 174 -26.06 -11.07 14.74
CA PRO A 174 -24.60 -11.15 14.66
C PRO A 174 -24.03 -10.22 13.57
N GLN A 175 -24.73 -10.05 12.44
CA GLN A 175 -24.31 -9.13 11.38
C GLN A 175 -24.43 -7.68 11.82
N LEU A 176 -25.52 -7.33 12.51
CA LEU A 176 -25.74 -5.97 12.99
C LEU A 176 -24.76 -5.57 14.09
N ILE A 177 -24.37 -6.49 14.97
CA ILE A 177 -23.30 -6.29 15.97
C ILE A 177 -21.96 -6.03 15.27
N HIS A 178 -21.63 -6.80 14.23
CA HIS A 178 -20.40 -6.60 13.47
C HIS A 178 -20.34 -5.21 12.83
N LEU A 179 -21.43 -4.77 12.19
CA LEU A 179 -21.52 -3.42 11.61
C LEU A 179 -21.44 -2.32 12.68
N ALA A 180 -22.12 -2.50 13.82
CA ALA A 180 -22.07 -1.54 14.92
C ALA A 180 -20.62 -1.31 15.38
N MET A 181 -19.84 -2.39 15.56
CA MET A 181 -18.43 -2.29 15.95
C MET A 181 -17.58 -1.59 14.88
N GLN A 182 -17.79 -1.89 13.60
CA GLN A 182 -17.06 -1.23 12.51
C GLN A 182 -17.31 0.28 12.47
N VAL A 183 -18.58 0.70 12.49
CA VAL A 183 -18.97 2.12 12.46
C VAL A 183 -18.46 2.85 13.71
N TYR A 184 -18.53 2.21 14.88
CA TYR A 184 -18.04 2.78 16.13
C TYR A 184 -16.50 2.95 16.12
N HIS A 185 -15.76 1.98 15.61
CA HIS A 185 -14.31 2.09 15.44
C HIS A 185 -13.92 3.20 14.47
N MET A 186 -14.67 3.39 13.37
CA MET A 186 -14.44 4.52 12.48
C MET A 186 -14.66 5.87 13.15
N GLY A 187 -15.75 6.02 13.92
CA GLY A 187 -16.01 7.23 14.70
C GLY A 187 -14.86 7.51 15.66
N SER A 188 -14.37 6.46 16.32
CA SER A 188 -13.28 6.53 17.30
C SER A 188 -11.91 6.86 16.68
N LEU A 189 -11.58 6.29 15.51
CA LEU A 189 -10.28 6.44 14.85
C LEU A 189 -10.18 7.70 13.99
N TYR A 190 -11.23 8.02 13.24
CA TYR A 190 -11.23 9.07 12.22
C TYR A 190 -12.09 10.28 12.58
N GLY A 191 -12.80 10.24 13.72
CA GLY A 191 -13.71 11.31 14.12
C GLY A 191 -15.01 11.37 13.32
N TYR A 192 -15.35 10.32 12.55
CA TYR A 192 -16.60 10.22 11.77
C TYR A 192 -17.83 9.92 12.64
N TRP A 193 -18.05 10.69 13.71
CA TRP A 193 -19.18 10.50 14.63
C TRP A 193 -20.54 10.78 14.00
N ASP A 194 -20.61 11.57 12.93
CA ASP A 194 -21.85 11.76 12.17
C ASP A 194 -22.32 10.45 11.54
N TYR A 195 -21.41 9.56 11.18
CA TYR A 195 -21.74 8.25 10.65
C TYR A 195 -22.30 7.31 11.73
N TRP A 196 -21.73 7.37 12.94
CA TRP A 196 -22.28 6.71 14.12
C TRP A 196 -23.70 7.19 14.45
N ARG A 197 -23.97 8.51 14.39
CA ARG A 197 -25.32 9.07 14.58
C ARG A 197 -26.32 8.57 13.55
N VAL A 198 -25.90 8.37 12.29
CA VAL A 198 -26.75 7.77 11.26
C VAL A 198 -27.09 6.33 11.61
N PHE A 199 -26.11 5.55 12.05
CA PHE A 199 -26.34 4.18 12.53
C PHE A 199 -27.31 4.15 13.72
N GLU A 200 -27.09 4.99 14.73
CA GLU A 200 -28.00 5.15 15.88
C GLU A 200 -29.42 5.48 15.43
N GLY A 201 -29.58 6.47 14.56
CA GLY A 201 -30.89 6.90 14.07
C GLY A 201 -31.62 5.83 13.25
N ILE A 202 -30.91 4.92 12.57
CA ILE A 202 -31.52 3.77 11.90
C ILE A 202 -31.95 2.73 12.94
N CYS A 203 -31.08 2.36 13.88
CA CYS A 203 -31.39 1.39 14.92
C CYS A 203 -32.58 1.83 15.80
N GLU A 204 -32.66 3.11 16.17
CA GLU A 204 -33.75 3.66 16.98
C GLU A 204 -35.11 3.51 16.31
N ARG A 205 -35.20 3.68 14.98
CA ARG A 205 -36.46 3.48 14.23
C ARG A 205 -36.97 2.04 14.34
N HIS A 206 -36.07 1.09 14.54
CA HIS A 206 -36.38 -0.32 14.72
C HIS A 206 -36.39 -0.77 16.19
N GLN A 207 -36.36 0.17 17.14
CA GLN A 207 -36.34 -0.10 18.59
C GLN A 207 -35.09 -0.90 19.04
N ILE A 208 -33.98 -0.75 18.34
CA ILE A 208 -32.70 -1.41 18.64
C ILE A 208 -31.77 -0.40 19.33
N SER A 209 -31.18 -0.77 20.45
CA SER A 209 -30.20 0.09 21.13
C SER A 209 -28.80 -0.10 20.56
N ALA A 210 -28.32 0.87 19.77
CA ALA A 210 -26.98 0.81 19.17
C ALA A 210 -25.86 0.67 20.21
N ASN A 211 -25.99 1.33 21.37
CA ASN A 211 -25.03 1.22 22.47
C ASN A 211 -24.97 -0.20 23.07
N GLN A 212 -26.07 -0.96 23.04
CA GLN A 212 -26.06 -2.35 23.51
C GLN A 212 -25.33 -3.28 22.53
N LEU A 213 -25.34 -2.97 21.22
CA LEU A 213 -24.67 -3.76 20.19
C LEU A 213 -23.13 -3.66 20.28
N VAL A 214 -22.59 -2.51 20.71
CA VAL A 214 -21.14 -2.31 20.87
C VAL A 214 -20.65 -2.78 22.24
N ASN A 215 -21.51 -2.76 23.25
CA ASN A 215 -21.18 -3.19 24.62
C ASN A 215 -21.54 -4.64 24.93
N SER A 216 -22.10 -5.40 23.98
CA SER A 216 -22.36 -6.83 24.14
C SER A 216 -21.04 -7.61 24.02
N LYS A 217 -20.41 -7.88 25.16
CA LYS A 217 -19.37 -8.91 25.31
C LYS A 217 -20.00 -10.27 25.59
#